data_AF-A0A7X8RQ43-F1
#
_entry.id   AF-A0A7X8RQ43-F1
#
_cell.length_a   1.000
_cell.length_b   1.000
_cell.length_c   1.000
_cell.angle_alpha   90.00
_cell.angle_beta   90.00
_cell.angle_gamma   90.00
#
_symmetry.space_group_name_H-M   'P 1'
#
loop_
_entity.id
_entity.type
_entity.pdbx_description
1 polymer ?
#
loop_
_entity_poly.entity_id
_entity_poly.type
_entity_poly.pdbx_seq_one_letter_code
_entity_poly.pdbx_strand_id
1 'polypeptide(L)' 'MNKYRLIGITILIIGIFLINTIDNDLSSFISGILIGIGGGMTIVGKRLSPKKKNN' A
#
# COMPACT_ATOMS: atom_id res chain seq x y z
N MET A 1 -1.57 1.37 -17.96
CA MET A 1 -2.03 1.25 -16.56
C MET A 1 -1.90 2.60 -15.87
N ASN A 2 -2.85 2.95 -15.00
CA ASN A 2 -2.83 4.23 -14.30
C ASN A 2 -1.64 4.28 -13.31
N LYS A 3 -0.91 5.39 -13.26
CA LYS A 3 0.33 5.56 -12.46
C LYS A 3 0.13 5.19 -10.98
N TYR A 4 -1.05 5.52 -10.45
CA TYR A 4 -1.46 5.22 -9.07
C TYR A 4 -1.63 3.73 -8.79
N ARG A 5 -2.03 2.94 -9.80
CA ARG A 5 -2.15 1.49 -9.68
C ARG A 5 -0.77 0.84 -9.59
N LEU A 6 0.22 1.39 -10.32
CA LEU A 6 1.61 0.94 -10.23
C LEU A 6 2.19 1.18 -8.83
N ILE A 7 1.95 2.37 -8.27
CA ILE A 7 2.39 2.71 -6.89
C ILE A 7 1.77 1.76 -5.85
N GLY A 8 0.46 1.48 -5.96
CA GLY A 8 -0.21 0.53 -5.07
C GLY A 8 0.39 -0.87 -5.13
N ILE A 9 0.72 -1.35 -6.34
CA ILE A 9 1.38 -2.65 -6.55
C ILE A 9 2.78 -2.67 -5.92
N THR A 10 3.57 -1.60 -6.09
CA THR A 10 4.90 -1.50 -5.48
C THR A 10 4.84 -1.57 -3.95
N ILE A 11 3.88 -0.86 -3.33
CA ILE A 11 3.67 -0.89 -1.88
C ILE A 11 3.26 -2.29 -1.41
N LEU A 12 2.40 -2.97 -2.18
CA LEU A 12 1.99 -4.35 -1.92
C LEU A 12 3.17 -5.33 -1.91
N ILE A 13 4.05 -5.23 -2.91
CA ILE A 13 5.24 -6.08 -3.03
C ILE A 13 6.15 -5.88 -1.80
N ILE A 14 6.36 -4.63 -1.38
CA ILE A 14 7.18 -4.31 -0.21
C ILE A 14 6.58 -4.87 1.08
N GLY A 15 5.25 -4.73 1.27
CA GLY A 15 4.56 -5.27 2.45
C GLY A 15 4.62 -6.80 2.53
N ILE A 16 4.44 -7.49 1.41
CA ILE A 16 4.58 -8.96 1.35
C ILE A 16 6.03 -9.38 1.61
N PHE A 17 7.01 -8.62 1.11
CA PHE A 17 8.42 -8.93 1.33
C PHE A 17 8.81 -8.78 2.80
N LEU A 18 8.33 -7.73 3.47
CA LEU A 18 8.55 -7.48 4.90
C LEU A 18 7.99 -8.60 5.77
N ILE A 19 6.76 -9.06 5.49
CA ILE A 19 6.11 -10.12 6.29
C ILE A 19 6.84 -11.47 6.17
N ASN A 20 7.48 -11.74 5.02
CA ASN A 20 8.18 -13.00 4.77
C ASN A 20 9.66 -12.96 5.16
N THR A 21 10.26 -11.77 5.31
CA THR A 21 11.69 -11.63 5.59
C THR A 21 11.96 -11.30 7.06
N ILE A 22 11.07 -10.55 7.71
CA ILE A 22 11.27 -10.07 9.07
C ILE A 22 10.19 -10.65 9.97
N ASP A 23 10.59 -11.65 10.76
CA ASP A 23 9.73 -12.36 11.70
C ASP A 23 9.74 -11.66 13.07
N ASN A 24 9.04 -10.53 13.16
CA ASN A 24 8.79 -9.85 14.43
C ASN A 24 7.38 -9.23 14.47
N ASP A 25 6.84 -9.05 15.68
CA ASP A 25 5.47 -8.59 15.89
C ASP A 25 5.21 -7.21 15.25
N LEU A 26 6.21 -6.33 15.31
CA LEU A 26 6.12 -4.98 14.74
C LEU A 26 6.10 -5.00 13.21
N SER A 27 6.92 -5.83 12.57
CA SER A 27 6.94 -6.03 11.12
C SER A 27 5.62 -6.62 10.65
N SER A 28 5.06 -7.59 11.37
CA SER A 28 3.76 -8.17 11.02
C SER A 28 2.65 -7.11 11.05
N PHE A 29 2.65 -6.23 12.05
CA PHE A 29 1.70 -5.11 12.13
C PHE A 29 1.89 -4.10 10.98
N ILE A 30 3.13 -3.66 10.74
CA ILE A 30 3.47 -2.69 9.67
C ILE A 30 3.17 -3.27 8.29
N SER A 31 3.49 -4.55 8.08
CA SER A 31 3.23 -5.28 6.83
C SER A 31 1.73 -5.41 6.57
N GLY A 32 0.93 -5.70 7.61
CA GLY A 32 -0.53 -5.71 7.51
C GLY A 32 -1.10 -4.35 7.07
N ILE A 33 -0.59 -3.24 7.63
CA ILE A 33 -0.97 -1.88 7.22
C ILE A 33 -0.55 -1.61 5.76
N LEU A 34 0.68 -1.97 5.38
CA LEU A 34 1.19 -1.80 4.01
C LEU A 34 0.38 -2.59 2.99
N ILE A 35 0.02 -3.85 3.31
CA ILE A 35 -0.81 -4.70 2.45
C ILE A 35 -2.23 -4.13 2.35
N GLY A 36 -2.81 -3.65 3.46
CA GLY A 36 -4.12 -3.01 3.47
C GLY A 36 -4.18 -1.72 2.65
N ILE A 37 -3.22 -0.81 2.83
CA ILE A 37 -3.11 0.45 2.07
C ILE A 37 -2.77 0.17 0.61
N GLY A 38 -1.78 -0.68 0.34
CA GLY A 38 -1.35 -1.04 -1.02
C GLY A 38 -2.44 -1.77 -1.80
N GLY A 39 -3.13 -2.72 -1.16
CA GLY A 39 -4.29 -3.43 -1.71
C GLY A 39 -5.46 -2.50 -1.98
N GLY A 40 -5.83 -1.68 -0.99
CA GLY A 40 -6.85 -0.64 -1.14
C GLY A 40 -6.55 0.31 -2.29
N MET A 41 -5.31 0.80 -2.40
CA MET A 41 -4.88 1.72 -3.46
C MET A 41 -4.88 1.04 -4.84
N THR A 42 -4.58 -0.26 -4.92
CA THR A 42 -4.58 -1.04 -6.16
C THR A 42 -5.99 -1.35 -6.65
N ILE A 43 -6.91 -1.66 -5.73
CA ILE A 43 -8.32 -2.00 -6.00
C ILE A 43 -9.15 -0.73 -6.25
N VAL A 44 -9.12 0.23 -5.33
CA VAL A 44 -9.92 1.48 -5.38
C VAL A 44 -9.38 2.48 -6.40
N GLY A 45 -8.07 2.45 -6.67
CA GLY A 45 -7.44 3.38 -7.60
C GLY A 45 -7.65 4.86 -7.22
N LYS A 46 -7.58 5.75 -8.22
CA LYS A 46 -7.58 7.23 -8.13
C LYS A 46 -8.75 7.86 -7.33
N ARG A 47 -9.74 7.10 -6.84
CA ARG A 47 -10.86 7.63 -6.05
C ARG A 47 -10.47 8.10 -4.64
N LEU A 48 -9.35 7.61 -4.10
CA LEU A 48 -8.84 8.02 -2.78
C LEU A 48 -7.75 9.08 -2.83
N SER A 49 -7.38 9.62 -4.00
CA SER A 49 -6.51 10.80 -4.00
C SER A 49 -7.31 11.90 -3.29
N PRO A 50 -6.96 12.33 -2.05
CA PRO A 50 -7.56 13.54 -1.53
C PRO A 50 -7.21 14.58 -2.58
N LYS A 51 -8.24 15.09 -3.27
CA LYS A 51 -8.08 16.24 -4.14
C LYS A 51 -7.51 17.29 -3.19
N LYS A 52 -6.20 17.52 -3.29
CA LYS A 52 -5.50 18.53 -2.48
C LYS A 52 -6.34 19.79 -2.63
N LYS A 53 -7.07 20.12 -1.57
CA LYS A 53 -7.94 21.29 -1.53
C LYS A 53 -6.98 22.47 -1.43
N ASN A 54 -6.53 22.95 -2.59
CA ASN A 54 -5.97 24.29 -2.68
C ASN A 54 -7.13 25.24 -2.37
N ASN A 55 -7.14 25.76 -1.15
CA ASN A 55 -7.73 27.05 -0.87
C ASN A 55 -6.84 28.15 -1.46
#